data_AF-A0A968IAP1-F1
#
_entry.id   AF-A0A968IAP1-F1
#
_cell.length_a   1.000
_cell.length_b   1.000
_cell.length_c   1.000
_cell.angle_alpha   90.00
_cell.angle_beta   90.00
_cell.angle_gamma   90.00
#
_symmetry.space_group_name_H-M   'P 1'
#
loop_
_entity.id
_entity.type
_entity.pdbx_description
1 polymer ?
#
loop_
_entity_poly.entity_id
_entity_poly.type
_entity_poly.pdbx_seq_one_letter_code
_entity_poly.pdbx_strand_id
1 'polypeptide(L)'
;MANPLASAQASLGWLFQRCLVSDTPRVLLAAGGTAGHIYPAVALSRVLEARGVQCALVGAPSEAQKREAFATGASVYAAYGWTGLHNMSVDPADIALIEDEAGGGNVAIRVYNAADRAGYDAIKAEPRSSADGRIVTRAIKLYADGALGSRGAALAEPYADAAETSGLLLMTEAEALPFFEQALRHGTGRR
;
A
#
# COMPACT_ATOMS: atom_id res chain seq x y z
N MET A 1 -23.86 -13.63 6.21
CA MET A 1 -23.49 -13.90 4.80
C MET A 1 -22.02 -13.58 4.66
N ALA A 2 -21.20 -14.51 4.15
CA ALA A 2 -19.78 -14.27 3.96
C ALA A 2 -19.59 -13.11 2.99
N ASN A 3 -18.79 -12.11 3.38
CA ASN A 3 -18.50 -10.93 2.55
C ASN A 3 -17.62 -11.36 1.36
N PRO A 4 -18.14 -11.37 0.11
CA PRO A 4 -17.37 -11.78 -1.07
C PRO A 4 -16.24 -10.80 -1.42
N LEU A 5 -16.14 -9.65 -0.74
CA LEU A 5 -15.13 -8.61 -0.97
C LEU A 5 -13.84 -8.80 -0.13
N ALA A 6 -13.90 -9.60 0.94
CA ALA A 6 -12.73 -9.87 1.78
C ALA A 6 -11.66 -10.71 1.04
N SER A 7 -12.07 -11.54 0.07
CA SER A 7 -11.15 -12.31 -0.78
C SER A 7 -10.56 -11.48 -1.94
N ALA A 8 -11.18 -10.35 -2.29
CA ALA A 8 -10.71 -9.48 -3.36
C ALA A 8 -9.58 -8.54 -2.88
N GLN A 9 -9.63 -8.06 -1.63
CA GLN A 9 -8.60 -7.15 -1.11
C GLN A 9 -7.20 -7.78 -1.02
N ALA A 10 -7.09 -9.09 -0.77
CA ALA A 10 -5.81 -9.78 -0.69
C ALA A 10 -5.09 -9.94 -2.06
N SER A 11 -5.84 -9.82 -3.17
CA SER A 11 -5.31 -10.05 -4.54
C SER A 11 -5.17 -8.77 -5.37
N LEU A 12 -5.52 -7.61 -4.81
CA LEU A 12 -5.61 -6.31 -5.51
C LEU A 12 -4.46 -5.33 -5.18
N GLY A 13 -3.47 -5.73 -4.37
CA GLY A 13 -2.41 -4.84 -3.87
C GLY A 13 -1.49 -4.22 -4.94
N TRP A 14 -1.45 -4.79 -6.15
CA TRP A 14 -0.59 -4.35 -7.23
C TRP A 14 -1.30 -4.51 -8.58
N LEU A 15 -2.17 -3.56 -8.94
CA LEU A 15 -2.84 -3.53 -10.24
C LEU A 15 -2.07 -2.62 -11.19
N PHE A 16 -1.14 -3.20 -11.94
CA PHE A 16 -0.62 -2.56 -13.15
C PHE A 16 -1.30 -3.24 -14.35
N GLN A 17 -1.57 -2.56 -15.47
CA GLN A 17 -2.18 -3.17 -16.66
C GLN A 17 -1.22 -3.02 -17.87
N ARG A 18 -0.65 -4.13 -18.39
CA ARG A 18 0.22 -4.29 -19.57
C ARG A 18 -0.60 -4.58 -20.81
N CYS A 19 -0.31 -3.91 -21.91
CA CYS A 19 -0.85 -4.24 -23.23
C CYS A 19 0.30 -4.79 -24.09
N LEU A 20 0.09 -5.85 -24.87
CA LEU A 20 1.14 -6.49 -25.70
C LEU A 20 0.69 -6.58 -27.17
N VAL A 21 1.32 -5.83 -28.09
CA VAL A 21 2.26 -6.23 -29.18
C VAL A 21 2.81 -4.94 -29.88
N SER A 22 4.10 -5.01 -30.29
CA SER A 22 4.97 -4.18 -31.18
C SER A 22 4.51 -2.84 -31.81
N ASP A 23 5.43 -1.86 -31.85
CA ASP A 23 5.39 -0.51 -32.51
C ASP A 23 4.35 0.53 -32.07
N THR A 24 3.52 0.23 -31.08
CA THR A 24 2.50 1.18 -30.58
C THR A 24 2.93 1.80 -29.24
N PRO A 25 2.77 3.12 -29.01
CA PRO A 25 3.11 3.76 -27.75
C PRO A 25 2.44 3.07 -26.56
N ARG A 26 3.23 2.79 -25.51
CA ARG A 26 2.79 2.05 -24.33
C ARG A 26 2.48 3.05 -23.21
N VAL A 27 1.26 2.99 -22.68
CA VAL A 27 0.86 3.76 -21.50
C VAL A 27 0.70 2.80 -20.33
N LEU A 28 1.48 3.02 -19.26
CA LEU A 28 1.28 2.35 -18.00
C LEU A 28 0.26 3.14 -17.18
N LEU A 29 -0.90 2.55 -16.92
CA LEU A 29 -1.84 3.07 -15.93
C LEU A 29 -1.46 2.47 -14.58
N ALA A 30 -0.71 3.23 -13.80
CA ALA A 30 -0.35 2.86 -12.44
C ALA A 30 -1.49 3.24 -11.49
N ALA A 31 -2.12 2.25 -10.87
CA ALA A 31 -3.01 2.46 -9.74
C ALA A 31 -2.47 1.69 -8.53
N GLY A 32 -2.03 2.41 -7.52
CA GLY A 32 -1.63 1.87 -6.22
C GLY A 32 -2.42 2.53 -5.10
N GLY A 33 -2.51 1.87 -3.95
CA GLY A 33 -3.14 2.42 -2.74
C GLY A 33 -4.57 1.91 -2.51
N THR A 34 -5.38 2.73 -1.83
CA THR A 34 -6.76 2.36 -1.46
C THR A 34 -7.67 2.28 -2.68
N ALA A 35 -8.88 1.72 -2.50
CA ALA A 35 -9.92 1.57 -3.51
C ALA A 35 -10.14 2.83 -4.40
N GLY A 36 -9.91 4.03 -3.86
CA GLY A 36 -10.01 5.29 -4.59
C GLY A 36 -9.04 5.47 -5.77
N HIS A 37 -8.00 4.65 -5.91
CA HIS A 37 -7.05 4.72 -7.03
C HIS A 37 -7.23 3.54 -8.01
N ILE A 38 -7.73 2.40 -7.53
CA ILE A 38 -7.97 1.19 -8.34
C ILE A 38 -9.22 1.34 -9.22
N TYR A 39 -10.33 1.84 -8.67
CA TYR A 39 -11.58 1.97 -9.45
C TYR A 39 -11.45 2.89 -10.68
N PRO A 40 -10.78 4.06 -10.59
CA PRO A 40 -10.53 4.89 -11.77
C PRO A 40 -9.71 4.17 -12.85
N ALA A 41 -8.69 3.39 -12.47
CA ALA A 41 -7.88 2.66 -13.45
C ALA A 41 -8.66 1.54 -14.14
N VAL A 42 -9.51 0.81 -13.41
CA VAL A 42 -10.39 -0.22 -14.00
C VAL A 42 -11.48 0.40 -14.87
N ALA A 43 -12.04 1.54 -14.47
CA ALA A 43 -13.02 2.26 -15.30
C ALA A 43 -12.37 2.78 -16.59
N LEU A 44 -11.16 3.33 -16.49
CA LEU A 44 -10.39 3.81 -17.64
C LEU A 44 -10.01 2.66 -18.58
N SER A 45 -9.59 1.51 -18.06
CA SER A 45 -9.26 0.36 -18.92
C SER A 45 -10.46 -0.12 -19.73
N ARG A 46 -11.67 -0.16 -19.15
CA ARG A 46 -12.90 -0.47 -19.90
C ARG A 46 -13.20 0.54 -21.01
N VAL A 47 -12.98 1.84 -20.76
CA VAL A 47 -13.15 2.89 -21.79
C VAL A 47 -12.13 2.72 -22.92
N LEU A 48 -10.90 2.36 -22.59
CA LEU A 48 -9.83 2.11 -23.56
C LEU A 48 -10.13 0.84 -24.39
N GLU A 49 -10.57 -0.24 -23.76
CA GLU A 49 -11.00 -1.48 -24.43
C GLU A 49 -12.15 -1.22 -25.41
N ALA A 50 -13.15 -0.42 -25.02
CA ALA A 50 -14.25 -0.01 -25.90
C ALA A 50 -13.78 0.82 -27.12
N ARG A 51 -12.60 1.44 -27.04
CA ARG A 51 -11.95 2.18 -28.14
C ARG A 51 -10.95 1.34 -28.94
N GLY A 52 -10.91 0.03 -28.71
CA GLY A 52 -10.01 -0.89 -29.42
C GLY A 52 -8.59 -0.95 -28.85
N VAL A 53 -8.34 -0.38 -27.68
CA VAL A 53 -7.04 -0.47 -27.00
C VAL A 53 -7.02 -1.74 -26.16
N GLN A 54 -6.09 -2.64 -26.46
CA GLN A 54 -5.87 -3.83 -25.62
C GLN A 54 -5.40 -3.37 -24.24
N CYS A 55 -5.93 -3.96 -23.17
CA CYS A 55 -5.49 -3.74 -21.79
C CYS A 55 -5.36 -5.11 -21.09
N ALA A 56 -4.25 -5.45 -20.42
CA ALA A 56 -4.14 -6.72 -19.67
C ALA A 56 -3.51 -6.51 -18.30
N LEU A 57 -3.85 -7.24 -17.25
CA LEU A 57 -3.24 -7.03 -15.93
C LEU A 57 -1.74 -7.41 -15.93
N VAL A 58 -0.83 -6.45 -15.67
CA VAL A 58 0.51 -6.77 -15.16
C VAL A 58 0.32 -7.40 -13.79
N GLY A 59 0.88 -8.59 -13.59
CA GLY A 59 0.93 -9.23 -12.28
C GLY A 59 1.77 -8.46 -11.26
N ALA A 60 1.97 -9.08 -10.10
CA ALA A 60 2.82 -8.52 -9.05
C ALA A 60 4.23 -8.18 -9.61
N PRO A 61 4.84 -7.07 -9.15
CA PRO A 61 6.19 -6.70 -9.59
C PRO A 61 7.18 -7.82 -9.22
N SER A 62 8.12 -8.10 -10.12
CA SER A 62 9.25 -8.98 -9.81
C SER A 62 10.14 -8.35 -8.74
N GLU A 63 10.96 -9.16 -8.08
CA GLU A 63 11.94 -8.65 -7.10
C GLU A 63 12.82 -7.53 -7.69
N ALA A 64 13.32 -7.72 -8.91
CA ALA A 64 14.13 -6.72 -9.60
C ALA A 64 13.39 -5.38 -9.77
N GLN A 65 12.09 -5.43 -10.10
CA GLN A 65 11.26 -4.23 -10.22
C GLN A 65 11.00 -3.57 -8.86
N LYS A 66 10.84 -4.36 -7.80
CA LYS A 66 10.70 -3.83 -6.43
C LYS A 66 11.97 -3.11 -5.98
N ARG A 67 13.15 -3.73 -6.19
CA ARG A 67 14.46 -3.12 -5.87
C ARG A 67 14.65 -1.80 -6.63
N GLU A 68 14.38 -1.80 -7.93
CA GLU A 68 14.41 -0.59 -8.76
C GLU A 68 13.47 0.50 -8.22
N ALA A 69 12.24 0.12 -7.85
CA ALA A 69 11.25 1.06 -7.30
C ALA A 69 11.70 1.66 -5.96
N PHE A 70 12.25 0.85 -5.05
CA PHE A 70 12.75 1.33 -3.75
C PHE A 70 13.94 2.29 -3.91
N ALA A 71 14.92 1.91 -4.74
CA ALA A 71 16.08 2.77 -5.02
C ALA A 71 15.66 4.09 -5.69
N THR A 72 14.77 4.01 -6.69
CA THR A 72 14.26 5.20 -7.39
C THR A 72 13.49 6.11 -6.45
N GLY A 73 12.56 5.56 -5.66
CA GLY A 73 11.79 6.34 -4.69
C GLY A 73 12.67 7.01 -3.66
N ALA A 74 13.64 6.28 -3.10
CA ALA A 74 14.60 6.83 -2.14
C ALA A 74 15.44 7.97 -2.74
N SER A 75 15.92 7.81 -3.97
CA SER A 75 16.67 8.83 -4.70
C SER A 75 15.85 10.10 -4.92
N VAL A 76 14.59 9.95 -5.35
CA VAL A 76 13.67 11.10 -5.53
C VAL A 76 13.44 11.83 -4.22
N TYR A 77 13.16 11.12 -3.13
CA TYR A 77 12.98 11.74 -1.81
C TYR A 77 14.24 12.45 -1.33
N ALA A 78 15.41 11.82 -1.48
CA ALA A 78 16.69 12.43 -1.11
C ALA A 78 16.98 13.70 -1.93
N ALA A 79 16.66 13.71 -3.23
CA ALA A 79 16.82 14.87 -4.10
C ALA A 79 15.95 16.07 -3.66
N TYR A 80 14.80 15.80 -3.03
CA TYR A 80 13.96 16.84 -2.40
C TYR A 80 14.38 17.18 -0.95
N GLY A 81 15.50 16.66 -0.48
CA GLY A 81 16.03 16.92 0.86
C GLY A 81 15.37 16.12 1.97
N TRP A 82 14.56 15.10 1.66
CA TRP A 82 13.95 14.26 2.67
C TRP A 82 14.98 13.28 3.23
N THR A 83 15.14 13.28 4.54
CA THR A 83 16.12 12.43 5.24
C THR A 83 15.53 11.12 5.77
N GLY A 84 14.21 10.95 5.63
CA GLY A 84 13.51 9.73 6.00
C GLY A 84 12.00 9.82 5.81
N LEU A 85 11.34 8.67 5.92
CA LEU A 85 9.90 8.52 5.75
C LEU A 85 9.34 7.43 6.66
N HIS A 86 8.02 7.45 6.84
CA HIS A 86 7.29 6.32 7.38
C HIS A 86 6.61 5.58 6.22
N ASN A 87 7.00 4.33 5.99
CA ASN A 87 6.44 3.50 4.94
C ASN A 87 5.27 2.71 5.50
N MET A 88 4.05 3.10 5.12
CA MET A 88 2.82 2.58 5.70
C MET A 88 2.28 1.43 4.87
N SER A 89 1.90 0.34 5.54
CA SER A 89 1.46 -0.91 4.92
C SER A 89 2.54 -1.57 4.06
N VAL A 90 3.77 -1.66 4.59
CA VAL A 90 4.83 -2.46 3.97
C VAL A 90 4.41 -3.93 3.92
N ASP A 91 4.73 -4.61 2.82
CA ASP A 91 4.68 -6.06 2.74
C ASP A 91 5.86 -6.64 3.54
N PRO A 92 5.64 -7.49 4.56
CA PRO A 92 6.74 -8.11 5.30
C PRO A 92 7.76 -8.83 4.42
N ALA A 93 7.35 -9.36 3.27
CA ALA A 93 8.25 -10.03 2.32
C ALA A 93 9.27 -9.06 1.69
N ASP A 94 8.98 -7.76 1.67
CA ASP A 94 9.85 -6.74 1.06
C ASP A 94 10.84 -6.12 2.05
N ILE A 95 10.72 -6.39 3.36
CA ILE A 95 11.57 -5.79 4.40
C ILE A 95 13.05 -6.13 4.15
N ALA A 96 13.36 -7.41 3.89
CA ALA A 96 14.73 -7.84 3.63
C ALA A 96 15.30 -7.18 2.36
N LEU A 97 14.49 -7.00 1.32
CA LEU A 97 14.90 -6.29 0.11
C LEU A 97 15.26 -4.82 0.42
N ILE A 98 14.42 -4.14 1.22
CA ILE A 98 14.67 -2.75 1.62
C ILE A 98 15.94 -2.63 2.48
N GLU A 99 16.16 -3.57 3.39
CA GLU A 99 17.38 -3.63 4.21
C GLU A 99 18.63 -3.87 3.36
N ASP A 100 18.57 -4.78 2.39
CA ASP A 100 19.66 -5.05 1.43
C ASP A 100 19.99 -3.80 0.60
N GLU A 101 18.98 -3.14 0.03
CA GLU A 101 19.17 -1.92 -0.77
C GLU A 101 19.74 -0.77 0.08
N ALA A 102 19.35 -0.67 1.35
CA ALA A 102 19.92 0.29 2.28
C ALA A 102 21.39 -0.03 2.61
N GLY A 103 21.71 -1.32 2.84
CA GLY A 103 23.07 -1.79 3.06
C GLY A 103 24.00 -1.56 1.86
N GLY A 104 23.46 -1.63 0.63
CA GLY A 104 24.14 -1.29 -0.61
C GLY A 104 24.21 0.21 -0.91
N GLY A 105 23.54 1.07 -0.12
CA GLY A 105 23.51 2.53 -0.32
C GLY A 105 22.50 3.03 -1.35
N ASN A 106 21.69 2.15 -1.94
CA ASN A 106 20.66 2.50 -2.92
C ASN A 106 19.41 3.11 -2.26
N VAL A 107 19.15 2.78 -1.00
CA VAL A 107 18.15 3.46 -0.16
C VAL A 107 18.89 4.31 0.88
N ALA A 108 19.25 5.53 0.48
CA ALA A 108 20.06 6.45 1.29
C ALA A 108 19.26 7.32 2.29
N ILE A 109 18.01 6.94 2.60
CA ILE A 109 17.12 7.63 3.55
C ILE A 109 16.71 6.70 4.69
N ARG A 110 16.27 7.27 5.82
CA ARG A 110 15.72 6.47 6.92
C ARG A 110 14.30 6.00 6.59
N VAL A 111 13.99 4.74 6.87
CA VAL A 111 12.67 4.17 6.62
C VAL A 111 12.13 3.55 7.90
N TYR A 112 11.00 4.09 8.36
CA TYR A 112 10.25 3.52 9.48
C TYR A 112 9.02 2.79 8.92
N ASN A 113 9.12 1.47 8.85
CA ASN A 113 8.10 0.61 8.25
C ASN A 113 6.98 0.27 9.23
N ALA A 114 5.76 0.35 8.74
CA ALA A 114 4.56 -0.18 9.38
C ALA A 114 3.91 -1.25 8.51
N ALA A 115 3.74 -2.47 9.01
CA ALA A 115 2.95 -3.49 8.32
C ALA A 115 1.45 -3.24 8.53
N ASP A 116 0.59 -3.84 7.71
CA ASP A 116 -0.85 -3.82 7.97
C ASP A 116 -1.27 -4.90 8.99
N ARG A 117 -2.57 -5.12 9.16
CA ARG A 117 -3.09 -6.16 10.05
C ARG A 117 -2.64 -7.56 9.65
N ALA A 118 -2.55 -7.85 8.35
CA ALA A 118 -2.15 -9.16 7.85
C ALA A 118 -0.65 -9.42 8.10
N GLY A 119 0.18 -8.39 7.97
CA GLY A 119 1.60 -8.46 8.26
C GLY A 119 1.99 -8.39 9.74
N TYR A 120 1.03 -8.14 10.65
CA TYR A 120 1.31 -7.97 12.08
C TYR A 120 2.02 -9.19 12.70
N ASP A 121 1.57 -10.40 12.39
CA ASP A 121 2.16 -11.61 12.99
C ASP A 121 3.61 -11.83 12.54
N ALA A 122 3.97 -11.40 11.33
CA ALA A 122 5.34 -11.46 10.84
C ALA A 122 6.24 -10.46 11.59
N ILE A 123 5.78 -9.22 11.79
CA ILE A 123 6.61 -8.17 12.41
C ILE A 123 6.62 -8.20 13.94
N LYS A 124 5.61 -8.80 14.59
CA LYS A 124 5.57 -8.91 16.05
C LYS A 124 6.57 -9.96 16.55
N ALA A 125 6.80 -11.01 15.77
CA ALA A 125 7.72 -12.10 16.10
C ALA A 125 9.17 -11.63 16.02
N GLU A 126 9.44 -10.68 15.11
CA GLU A 126 10.78 -10.19 14.82
C GLU A 126 10.71 -8.68 14.53
N PRO A 127 10.69 -7.81 15.56
CA PRO A 127 10.92 -6.39 15.36
C PRO A 127 12.33 -6.18 14.80
N ARG A 128 12.44 -5.57 13.62
CA ARG A 128 13.70 -5.45 12.89
C ARG A 128 14.27 -4.05 12.93
N SER A 129 15.58 -3.97 12.95
CA SER A 129 16.33 -2.74 12.64
C SER A 129 17.58 -3.15 11.87
N SER A 130 17.87 -2.43 10.78
CA SER A 130 19.13 -2.61 10.07
C SER A 130 20.31 -2.30 11.00
N ALA A 131 21.49 -2.84 10.70
CA ALA A 131 22.68 -2.69 11.54
C ALA A 131 23.06 -1.21 11.80
N ASP A 132 22.76 -0.32 10.86
CA ASP A 132 22.98 1.13 10.97
C ASP A 132 21.78 1.91 11.51
N GLY A 133 20.68 1.22 11.85
CA GLY A 133 19.44 1.79 12.36
C GLY A 133 18.67 2.66 11.38
N ARG A 134 19.02 2.66 10.08
CA ARG A 134 18.30 3.45 9.07
C ARG A 134 16.95 2.84 8.70
N ILE A 135 16.85 1.52 8.65
CA ILE A 135 15.61 0.80 8.37
C ILE A 135 15.11 0.21 9.67
N VAL A 136 13.89 0.55 10.05
CA VAL A 136 13.27 0.13 11.31
C VAL A 136 11.88 -0.38 11.02
N THR A 137 11.58 -1.63 11.36
CA THR A 137 10.28 -2.27 11.11
C THR A 137 9.67 -2.79 12.40
N ARG A 138 8.72 -2.03 12.95
CA ARG A 138 8.08 -2.35 14.24
C ARG A 138 6.75 -1.63 14.46
N ALA A 139 6.13 -1.12 13.41
CA ALA A 139 4.84 -0.44 13.51
C ALA A 139 3.74 -1.20 12.78
N ILE A 140 2.50 -0.92 13.17
CA ILE A 140 1.30 -1.39 12.49
C ILE A 140 0.52 -0.19 11.95
N LYS A 141 -0.05 -0.35 10.76
CA LYS A 141 -0.99 0.59 10.15
C LYS A 141 -2.33 -0.11 9.97
N LEU A 142 -3.39 0.52 10.48
CA LEU A 142 -4.77 0.09 10.28
C LEU A 142 -5.54 1.12 9.48
N TYR A 143 -6.65 0.68 8.92
CA TYR A 143 -7.60 1.51 8.18
C TYR A 143 -8.90 1.58 8.99
N ALA A 144 -9.28 2.79 9.38
CA ALA A 144 -10.55 3.01 10.05
C ALA A 144 -11.70 3.03 9.05
N ASP A 145 -11.49 3.66 7.89
CA ASP A 145 -12.47 3.90 6.84
C ASP A 145 -11.80 4.02 5.45
N GLY A 146 -12.61 4.33 4.42
CA GLY A 146 -12.14 4.55 3.05
C GLY A 146 -11.68 5.98 2.75
N ALA A 147 -11.67 6.36 1.47
CA ALA A 147 -11.27 7.70 1.03
C ALA A 147 -12.46 8.56 0.59
N LEU A 148 -12.35 9.88 0.71
CA LEU A 148 -13.39 10.83 0.27
C LEU A 148 -13.72 10.69 -1.23
N GLY A 149 -12.71 10.54 -2.09
CA GLY A 149 -12.91 10.49 -3.54
C GLY A 149 -13.73 9.28 -4.02
N SER A 150 -13.69 8.17 -3.26
CA SER A 150 -14.53 7.00 -3.53
C SER A 150 -15.83 6.99 -2.72
N ARG A 151 -16.10 8.06 -1.95
CA ARG A 151 -17.15 8.12 -0.93
C ARG A 151 -17.06 7.00 0.09
N GLY A 152 -15.84 6.58 0.42
CA GLY A 152 -15.56 5.51 1.38
C GLY A 152 -15.21 6.02 2.77
N ALA A 153 -14.79 7.29 2.91
CA ALA A 153 -14.50 7.85 4.23
C ALA A 153 -15.80 7.96 5.04
N ALA A 154 -15.77 7.53 6.31
CA ALA A 154 -16.93 7.44 7.18
C ALA A 154 -17.22 8.81 7.81
N LEU A 155 -18.28 9.46 7.35
CA LEU A 155 -18.71 10.78 7.79
C LEU A 155 -19.80 10.68 8.86
N ALA A 156 -19.91 11.72 9.68
CA ALA A 156 -20.97 11.82 10.68
C ALA A 156 -22.36 12.04 10.05
N GLU A 157 -22.40 12.66 8.86
CA GLU A 157 -23.61 12.92 8.08
C GLU A 157 -23.40 12.46 6.62
N PRO A 158 -24.47 12.23 5.84
CA PRO A 158 -24.33 11.82 4.45
C PRO A 158 -23.49 12.79 3.61
N TYR A 159 -22.87 12.26 2.56
CA TYR A 159 -22.12 13.07 1.61
C TYR A 159 -23.02 14.11 0.95
N ALA A 160 -22.54 15.35 0.82
CA ALA A 160 -23.29 16.43 0.19
C ALA A 160 -23.62 16.15 -1.29
N ASP A 161 -22.78 15.37 -1.98
CA ASP A 161 -22.96 14.96 -3.37
C ASP A 161 -23.50 13.52 -3.53
N ALA A 162 -23.84 12.85 -2.42
CA ALA A 162 -24.39 11.50 -2.38
C ALA A 162 -25.13 11.25 -1.05
N ALA A 163 -26.35 11.77 -0.97
CA ALA A 163 -27.16 11.75 0.26
C ALA A 163 -27.54 10.33 0.72
N GLU A 164 -27.39 9.31 -0.13
CA GLU A 164 -27.65 7.91 0.17
C GLU A 164 -26.52 7.20 0.94
N THR A 165 -25.36 7.84 1.12
CA THR A 165 -24.21 7.24 1.80
C THR A 165 -23.54 8.20 2.77
N SER A 166 -23.08 7.68 3.90
CA SER A 166 -22.15 8.36 4.83
C SER A 166 -20.77 7.68 4.82
N GLY A 167 -20.48 6.84 3.83
CA GLY A 167 -19.21 6.14 3.71
C GLY A 167 -19.16 4.73 4.29
N LEU A 168 -17.95 4.25 4.56
CA LEU A 168 -17.68 2.87 4.94
C LEU A 168 -16.71 2.82 6.11
N LEU A 169 -17.20 2.37 7.27
CA LEU A 169 -16.34 2.01 8.39
C LEU A 169 -15.72 0.63 8.12
N LEU A 170 -14.39 0.57 8.04
CA LEU A 170 -13.62 -0.64 7.79
C LEU A 170 -13.26 -1.38 9.08
N MET A 171 -13.10 -0.64 10.18
CA MET A 171 -12.75 -1.22 11.47
C MET A 171 -13.51 -0.48 12.57
N THR A 172 -14.30 -1.21 13.35
CA THR A 172 -15.01 -0.65 14.48
C THR A 172 -14.09 -0.45 15.68
N GLU A 173 -14.48 0.41 16.62
CA GLU A 173 -13.75 0.59 17.88
C GLU A 173 -13.60 -0.74 18.65
N ALA A 174 -14.66 -1.55 18.68
CA ALA A 174 -14.67 -2.85 19.35
C ALA A 174 -13.66 -3.85 18.74
N GLU A 175 -13.33 -3.71 17.46
CA GLU A 175 -12.30 -4.50 16.78
C GLU A 175 -10.91 -3.89 16.93
N ALA A 176 -10.81 -2.56 16.85
CA ALA A 176 -9.54 -1.83 16.86
C ALA A 176 -8.89 -1.79 18.24
N LEU A 177 -9.65 -1.51 19.29
CA LEU A 177 -9.11 -1.30 20.63
C LEU A 177 -8.39 -2.55 21.18
N PRO A 178 -8.98 -3.77 21.14
CA PRO A 178 -8.28 -4.97 21.62
C PRO A 178 -6.99 -5.24 20.85
N PHE A 179 -6.97 -4.92 19.56
CA PHE A 179 -5.78 -5.08 18.73
C PHE A 179 -4.68 -4.07 19.06
N PHE A 180 -5.03 -2.79 19.25
CA PHE A 180 -4.05 -1.79 19.66
C PHE A 180 -3.42 -2.14 21.00
N GLU A 181 -4.22 -2.58 21.97
CA GLU A 181 -3.69 -3.04 23.25
C GLU A 181 -2.75 -4.24 23.09
N GLN A 182 -3.10 -5.20 22.24
CA GLN A 182 -2.26 -6.36 21.95
C GLN A 182 -0.93 -5.93 21.33
N ALA A 183 -0.95 -5.04 20.34
CA ALA A 183 0.24 -4.50 19.69
C ALA A 183 1.13 -3.73 20.68
N LEU A 184 0.53 -2.91 21.54
CA LEU A 184 1.26 -2.18 22.59
C LEU A 184 1.91 -3.10 23.63
N ARG A 185 1.26 -4.22 23.98
CA ARG A 185 1.83 -5.26 24.86
C ARG A 185 3.04 -5.94 24.22
N HIS A 186 3.05 -6.11 22.90
CA HIS A 186 4.19 -6.68 22.17
C HIS A 186 5.28 -5.66 21.80
N GLY A 187 5.16 -4.41 22.25
CA GLY A 187 6.16 -3.37 22.00
C GLY A 187 6.10 -2.75 20.60
N THR A 188 5.10 -3.09 19.79
CA THR A 188 4.87 -2.47 18.48
C THR A 188 4.63 -0.96 18.66
N GLY A 189 5.34 -0.14 17.87
CA GLY A 189 5.23 1.33 17.91
C GLY A 189 6.01 2.02 19.04
N ARG A 190 6.72 1.28 19.90
CA ARG A 190 7.62 1.88 20.91
C ARG A 190 8.97 2.24 20.30
N ARG A 191 9.54 3.40 20.70
CA ARG A 191 10.87 3.86 20.28
C ARG A 191 11.98 3.02 20.88
#